data_AF-A0AAU4JVE7-F1
#
_entry.id   AF-A0AAU4JVE7-F1
#
_cell.length_a   1.000
_cell.length_b   1.000
_cell.length_c   1.000
_cell.angle_alpha   90.00
_cell.angle_beta   90.00
_cell.angle_gamma   90.00
#
_symmetry.space_group_name_H-M   'P 1'
#
loop_
_entity.id
_entity.type
_entity.pdbx_description
1 polymer ?
#
loop_
_entity_poly.entity_id
_entity_poly.type
_entity_poly.pdbx_seq_one_letter_code
_entity_poly.pdbx_strand_id
1 'polypeptide(L)'
;MGSRTLPIAWWGLLSLVVVLSACTPAGDSRQHTTPPVNHATPSTGASVGGPPCTPSVDTLPAPPAGYRLVGEDVAVPDARVMSAEDSGEADPAARLFAKWGLVVRAGTVVDLRVAPGWQDKARLGWGGTGTPAATVTVHACAPESGQAQWMAFVGGTWVAQAACVPLVVTSNGQNDSVNLGIGVPCDKTTTP
;
A
#
# COMPACT_ATOMS: atom_id res chain seq x y z
N MET A 1 -26.26 43.40 -30.34
CA MET A 1 -25.61 44.72 -30.54
C MET A 1 -24.77 45.01 -29.31
N GLY A 2 -23.44 45.10 -29.44
CA GLY A 2 -22.54 45.31 -28.30
C GLY A 2 -21.25 44.51 -28.42
N SER A 3 -20.49 44.80 -29.45
CA SER A 3 -19.13 44.31 -29.67
C SER A 3 -18.16 44.89 -28.63
N ARG A 4 -17.14 44.13 -28.21
CA ARG A 4 -15.71 44.37 -28.56
C ARG A 4 -14.70 43.68 -27.62
N THR A 5 -13.73 43.02 -28.28
CA THR A 5 -12.27 42.97 -28.03
C THR A 5 -11.68 42.20 -26.84
N LEU A 6 -11.01 41.09 -27.17
CA LEU A 6 -9.75 40.61 -26.58
C LEU A 6 -8.56 41.46 -27.10
N PRO A 7 -7.49 41.63 -26.30
CA PRO A 7 -6.18 41.10 -26.72
C PRO A 7 -5.34 40.53 -25.54
N ILE A 8 -4.69 39.38 -25.72
CA ILE A 8 -3.23 39.17 -25.96
C ILE A 8 -2.31 39.51 -24.77
N ALA A 9 -1.43 38.55 -24.45
CA ALA A 9 -0.05 38.66 -23.93
C ALA A 9 0.13 37.82 -22.66
N TRP A 10 1.25 37.18 -22.37
CA TRP A 10 2.47 36.80 -23.09
C TRP A 10 3.20 35.91 -22.05
N TRP A 11 3.91 34.90 -22.54
CA TRP A 11 4.76 33.96 -21.82
C TRP A 11 5.51 34.45 -20.58
N GLY A 12 5.63 33.55 -19.60
CA GLY A 12 6.62 33.59 -18.54
C GLY A 12 7.02 32.17 -18.11
N LEU A 13 7.68 31.43 -19.01
CA LEU A 13 8.43 30.22 -18.67
C LEU A 13 9.69 30.65 -17.91
N LEU A 14 9.68 30.54 -16.58
CA LEU A 14 10.87 30.72 -15.76
C LEU A 14 11.52 29.34 -15.56
N SER A 15 12.48 29.03 -16.42
CA SER A 15 13.33 27.83 -16.31
C SER A 15 14.27 27.97 -15.11
N LEU A 16 14.04 27.16 -14.07
CA LEU A 16 14.94 27.06 -12.92
C LEU A 16 16.07 26.08 -13.29
N VAL A 17 17.26 26.60 -13.60
CA VAL A 17 18.47 25.81 -13.82
C VAL A 17 19.04 25.40 -12.45
N VAL A 18 18.93 24.12 -12.11
CA VAL A 18 19.57 23.55 -10.91
C VAL A 18 21.00 23.16 -11.25
N VAL A 19 21.96 23.83 -10.62
CA VAL A 19 23.40 23.53 -10.73
C VAL A 19 23.72 22.36 -9.81
N LEU A 20 24.15 21.22 -10.38
CA LEU A 20 24.71 20.09 -9.64
C LEU A 20 26.17 20.39 -9.29
N SER A 21 26.44 20.75 -8.03
CA SER A 21 27.80 20.72 -7.48
C SER A 21 28.18 19.28 -7.13
N ALA A 22 28.99 18.66 -7.99
CA ALA A 22 29.63 17.39 -7.70
C ALA A 22 30.78 17.61 -6.70
N CYS A 23 30.65 17.07 -5.48
CA CYS A 23 31.76 16.93 -4.56
C CYS A 23 32.44 15.58 -4.81
N THR A 24 33.64 15.61 -5.41
CA THR A 24 34.56 14.49 -5.52
C THR A 24 35.34 14.37 -4.20
N PRO A 25 35.19 13.31 -3.40
CA PRO A 25 36.12 13.05 -2.33
C PRO A 25 37.37 12.36 -2.90
N ALA A 26 38.47 13.10 -2.93
CA ALA A 26 39.81 12.53 -2.94
C ALA A 26 40.22 12.27 -1.49
N GLY A 27 40.48 11.01 -1.13
CA GLY A 27 41.03 10.61 0.17
C GLY A 27 41.57 9.19 0.05
N ASP A 28 42.86 9.04 -0.25
CA ASP A 28 43.99 8.89 0.68
C ASP A 28 44.31 7.41 0.89
N SER A 29 45.24 6.93 0.07
CA SER A 29 45.85 5.60 0.17
C SER A 29 46.69 5.53 1.44
N ARG A 30 46.12 4.99 2.52
CA ARG A 30 46.91 4.56 3.69
C ARG A 30 46.88 3.04 3.84
N GLN A 31 48.06 2.48 3.66
CA GLN A 31 48.45 1.12 4.00
C GLN A 31 47.85 0.68 5.35
N HIS A 32 47.28 -0.51 5.39
CA HIS A 32 47.09 -1.25 6.64
C HIS A 32 47.85 -2.56 6.55
N THR A 33 48.95 -2.58 7.30
CA THR A 33 49.75 -3.74 7.67
C THR A 33 48.84 -4.81 8.29
N THR A 34 48.89 -6.02 7.74
CA THR A 34 48.16 -7.20 8.22
C THR A 34 48.71 -7.70 9.57
N PRO A 35 47.89 -7.85 10.63
CA PRO A 35 48.21 -8.67 11.79
C PRO A 35 47.61 -10.10 11.63
N PRO A 36 48.12 -11.08 12.39
CA PRO A 36 47.93 -12.50 12.11
C PRO A 36 46.49 -13.01 12.30
N VAL A 37 46.18 -14.04 11.52
CA VAL A 37 44.90 -14.78 11.48
C VAL A 37 44.65 -15.47 12.82
N ASN A 38 43.82 -14.85 13.67
CA ASN A 38 43.13 -15.57 14.72
C ASN A 38 41.84 -16.15 14.13
N HIS A 39 41.76 -17.48 14.06
CA HIS A 39 40.53 -18.22 13.80
C HIS A 39 39.50 -17.92 14.89
N ALA A 40 38.66 -16.92 14.66
CA ALA A 40 37.35 -16.82 15.30
C ALA A 40 36.32 -17.28 14.27
N THR A 41 35.77 -18.47 14.47
CA THR A 41 34.59 -18.94 13.76
C THR A 41 33.51 -17.88 13.91
N PRO A 42 33.01 -17.25 12.83
CA PRO A 42 31.85 -16.40 12.95
C PRO A 42 30.69 -17.34 13.29
N SER A 43 30.23 -17.32 14.53
CA SER A 43 28.84 -17.65 14.82
C SER A 43 27.99 -16.53 14.22
N THR A 44 27.92 -16.50 12.89
CA THR A 44 26.90 -15.76 12.16
C THR A 44 25.62 -16.56 12.34
N GLY A 45 25.05 -16.48 13.54
CA GLY A 45 23.61 -16.55 13.69
C GLY A 45 23.07 -15.33 12.96
N ALA A 46 22.99 -15.42 11.63
CA ALA A 46 22.17 -14.52 10.86
C ALA A 46 20.76 -14.72 11.41
N SER A 47 20.32 -13.84 12.30
CA SER A 47 18.91 -13.50 12.34
C SER A 47 18.61 -13.01 10.95
N VAL A 48 18.12 -13.93 10.11
CA VAL A 48 17.51 -13.61 8.83
C VAL A 48 16.32 -12.75 9.22
N GLY A 49 16.54 -11.43 9.25
CA GLY A 49 15.47 -10.48 9.47
C GLY A 49 14.39 -10.77 8.45
N GLY A 50 13.17 -11.01 8.91
CA GLY A 50 12.04 -11.23 8.02
C GLY A 50 11.81 -10.03 7.10
N PRO A 51 10.86 -10.12 6.16
CA PRO A 51 10.47 -8.98 5.34
C PRO A 51 10.17 -7.74 6.21
N PRO A 52 10.43 -6.53 5.70
CA PRO A 52 10.16 -5.30 6.45
C PRO A 52 8.66 -5.18 6.76
N CYS A 53 8.38 -4.63 7.95
CA CYS A 53 7.01 -4.36 8.38
C CYS A 53 6.35 -3.33 7.47
N THR A 54 5.06 -3.52 7.19
CA THR A 54 4.28 -2.48 6.53
C THR A 54 4.04 -1.34 7.52
N PRO A 55 4.24 -0.06 7.13
CA PRO A 55 3.96 1.06 8.02
C PRO A 55 2.46 1.13 8.39
N SER A 56 2.14 0.92 9.66
CA SER A 56 0.82 1.19 10.21
C SER A 56 0.67 2.66 10.57
N VAL A 57 -0.55 3.20 10.47
CA VAL A 57 -0.87 4.55 10.91
C VAL A 57 -1.42 4.60 12.33
N ASP A 58 -1.88 3.46 12.85
CA ASP A 58 -2.47 3.38 14.19
C ASP A 58 -2.43 1.93 14.73
N THR A 59 -2.59 1.80 16.04
CA THR A 59 -2.80 0.53 16.74
C THR A 59 -4.12 0.58 17.50
N LEU A 60 -4.89 -0.50 17.45
CA LEU A 60 -6.27 -0.53 17.92
C LEU A 60 -6.50 -1.72 18.88
N PRO A 61 -7.34 -1.56 19.91
CA PRO A 61 -7.72 -2.67 20.79
C PRO A 61 -8.71 -3.64 20.12
N ALA A 62 -9.49 -3.17 19.14
CA ALA A 62 -10.46 -3.92 18.36
C ALA A 62 -10.71 -3.24 17.01
N PRO A 63 -11.29 -3.93 16.00
CA PRO A 63 -11.71 -3.28 14.76
C PRO A 63 -12.71 -2.14 15.05
N PRO A 64 -12.60 -1.00 14.36
CA PRO A 64 -13.46 0.15 14.62
C PRO A 64 -14.89 -0.10 14.13
N ALA A 65 -15.85 0.73 14.59
CA ALA A 65 -17.21 0.71 14.05
C ALA A 65 -17.21 1.00 12.54
N GLY A 66 -18.15 0.40 11.80
CA GLY A 66 -18.19 0.49 10.32
C GLY A 66 -17.21 -0.45 9.62
N TYR A 67 -16.61 -1.39 10.35
CA TYR A 67 -15.77 -2.47 9.81
C TYR A 67 -16.36 -3.82 10.19
N ARG A 68 -16.16 -4.79 9.30
CA ARG A 68 -16.54 -6.19 9.50
C ARG A 68 -15.33 -7.09 9.35
N LEU A 69 -15.32 -8.19 10.09
CA LEU A 69 -14.28 -9.22 9.97
C LEU A 69 -14.39 -9.97 8.64
N VAL A 70 -13.23 -10.37 8.13
CA VAL A 70 -13.02 -11.28 7.01
C VAL A 70 -12.02 -12.32 7.51
N GLY A 71 -12.50 -13.54 7.75
CA GLY A 71 -11.78 -14.50 8.58
C GLY A 71 -11.61 -14.00 10.02
N GLU A 72 -10.49 -14.35 10.65
CA GLU A 72 -10.21 -14.00 12.05
C GLU A 72 -9.26 -12.80 12.21
N ASP A 73 -8.50 -12.47 11.16
CA ASP A 73 -7.31 -11.60 11.26
C ASP A 73 -7.43 -10.28 10.52
N VAL A 74 -8.50 -10.09 9.74
CA VAL A 74 -8.66 -8.93 8.87
C VAL A 74 -10.02 -8.30 9.08
N ALA A 75 -10.07 -6.98 9.11
CA ALA A 75 -11.30 -6.22 9.05
C ALA A 75 -11.26 -5.19 7.92
N VAL A 76 -12.37 -5.08 7.21
CA VAL A 76 -12.57 -4.16 6.07
C VAL A 76 -13.85 -3.35 6.27
N PRO A 77 -14.04 -2.21 5.56
CA PRO A 77 -15.27 -1.43 5.64
C PRO A 77 -16.52 -2.27 5.40
N ASP A 78 -17.53 -2.11 6.26
CA ASP A 78 -18.79 -2.84 6.19
C ASP A 78 -19.76 -2.27 5.13
N ALA A 79 -19.57 -1.00 4.76
CA ALA A 79 -20.30 -0.25 3.75
C ALA A 79 -19.44 0.07 2.52
N ARG A 80 -20.05 0.68 1.50
CA ARG A 80 -19.34 1.14 0.29
C ARG A 80 -18.33 2.24 0.62
N VAL A 81 -17.17 2.19 -0.04
CA VAL A 81 -16.17 3.26 -0.03
C VAL A 81 -16.61 4.32 -1.06
N MET A 82 -16.98 5.51 -0.61
CA MET A 82 -17.67 6.52 -1.44
C MET A 82 -16.75 7.30 -2.39
N SER A 83 -15.48 7.51 -2.03
CA SER A 83 -14.58 8.43 -2.72
C SER A 83 -13.73 7.72 -3.78
N ALA A 84 -14.36 7.20 -4.84
CA ALA A 84 -13.64 6.69 -6.02
C ALA A 84 -13.44 7.83 -7.03
N GLU A 85 -12.20 8.32 -7.14
CA GLU A 85 -11.83 9.49 -7.95
C GLU A 85 -10.82 9.10 -9.04
N ASP A 86 -10.70 9.86 -10.13
CA ASP A 86 -9.67 9.59 -11.14
C ASP A 86 -8.27 9.59 -10.49
N SER A 87 -7.50 8.52 -10.71
CA SER A 87 -6.22 8.27 -10.04
C SER A 87 -5.02 8.94 -10.73
N GLY A 88 -5.15 9.24 -12.02
CA GLY A 88 -4.04 9.66 -12.88
C GLY A 88 -3.12 8.52 -13.35
N GLU A 89 -3.42 7.27 -13.01
CA GLU A 89 -2.65 6.10 -13.44
C GLU A 89 -2.83 5.81 -14.94
N ALA A 90 -1.77 5.35 -15.60
CA ALA A 90 -1.81 4.95 -17.01
C ALA A 90 -2.47 3.58 -17.22
N ASP A 91 -2.48 2.71 -16.20
CA ASP A 91 -3.12 1.40 -16.24
C ASP A 91 -4.66 1.56 -16.27
N PRO A 92 -5.37 1.08 -17.31
CA PRO A 92 -6.82 1.16 -17.38
C PRO A 92 -7.54 0.49 -16.21
N ALA A 93 -6.96 -0.57 -15.63
CA ALA A 93 -7.50 -1.24 -14.44
C ALA A 93 -7.37 -0.39 -13.17
N ALA A 94 -6.55 0.65 -13.22
CA ALA A 94 -6.26 1.56 -12.12
C ALA A 94 -6.87 2.96 -12.32
N ARG A 95 -7.84 3.13 -13.23
CA ARG A 95 -8.38 4.46 -13.59
C ARG A 95 -8.90 5.27 -12.39
N LEU A 96 -9.74 4.67 -11.54
CA LEU A 96 -10.29 5.30 -10.35
C LEU A 96 -9.60 4.76 -9.11
N PHE A 97 -9.33 5.59 -8.11
CA PHE A 97 -8.79 5.19 -6.82
C PHE A 97 -9.78 5.53 -5.69
N ALA A 98 -9.97 4.58 -4.79
CA ALA A 98 -10.69 4.80 -3.55
C ALA A 98 -9.79 4.46 -2.36
N LYS A 99 -9.57 5.47 -1.50
CA LYS A 99 -8.78 5.32 -0.28
C LYS A 99 -9.62 4.69 0.84
N TRP A 100 -9.06 3.69 1.51
CA TRP A 100 -9.69 3.08 2.68
C TRP A 100 -8.65 2.43 3.60
N GLY A 101 -9.03 2.20 4.86
CA GLY A 101 -8.15 1.61 5.87
C GLY A 101 -8.29 0.09 5.88
N LEU A 102 -7.17 -0.64 5.88
CA LEU A 102 -7.17 -2.07 6.19
C LEU A 102 -6.80 -2.24 7.66
N VAL A 103 -7.55 -3.05 8.40
CA VAL A 103 -7.24 -3.34 9.81
C VAL A 103 -6.86 -4.81 9.92
N VAL A 104 -5.66 -5.07 10.45
CA VAL A 104 -5.08 -6.42 10.52
C VAL A 104 -4.68 -6.73 11.96
N ARG A 105 -4.88 -7.98 12.39
CA ARG A 105 -4.41 -8.44 13.70
C ARG A 105 -2.89 -8.29 13.81
N ALA A 106 -2.44 -7.80 14.96
CA ALA A 106 -1.01 -7.64 15.22
C ALA A 106 -0.30 -9.01 15.21
N GLY A 107 0.88 -9.06 14.59
CA GLY A 107 1.68 -10.28 14.40
C GLY A 107 1.34 -11.08 13.13
N THR A 108 0.33 -10.68 12.36
CA THR A 108 -0.13 -11.44 11.19
C THR A 108 0.45 -10.89 9.88
N VAL A 109 0.75 -11.80 8.94
CA VAL A 109 0.99 -11.48 7.53
C VAL A 109 -0.27 -11.79 6.75
N VAL A 110 -0.71 -10.84 5.93
CA VAL A 110 -1.93 -10.96 5.14
C VAL A 110 -1.62 -10.69 3.68
N ASP A 111 -2.04 -11.61 2.82
CA ASP A 111 -2.08 -11.38 1.38
C ASP A 111 -3.51 -10.99 0.98
N LEU A 112 -3.66 -9.84 0.32
CA LEU A 112 -4.90 -9.45 -0.32
C LEU A 112 -4.71 -9.55 -1.83
N ARG A 113 -5.64 -10.23 -2.50
CA ARG A 113 -5.67 -10.33 -3.95
C ARG A 113 -7.04 -9.98 -4.49
N VAL A 114 -7.07 -9.36 -5.67
CA VAL A 114 -8.31 -9.34 -6.45
C VAL A 114 -8.65 -10.77 -6.87
N ALA A 115 -9.94 -11.13 -6.84
CA ALA A 115 -10.35 -12.47 -7.20
C ALA A 115 -10.02 -12.80 -8.67
N PRO A 116 -9.91 -14.09 -9.04
CA PRO A 116 -9.70 -14.48 -10.43
C PRO A 116 -10.74 -13.86 -11.38
N GLY A 117 -10.29 -13.34 -12.52
CA GLY A 117 -11.14 -12.64 -13.50
C GLY A 117 -11.28 -11.13 -13.25
N TRP A 118 -10.66 -10.59 -12.19
CA TRP A 118 -10.65 -9.16 -11.87
C TRP A 118 -9.29 -8.49 -12.05
N GLN A 119 -8.27 -9.24 -12.47
CA GLN A 119 -6.91 -8.72 -12.70
C GLN A 119 -6.80 -7.71 -13.83
N ASP A 120 -7.82 -7.50 -14.66
CA ASP A 120 -7.85 -6.42 -15.66
C ASP A 120 -8.80 -5.28 -15.26
N LYS A 121 -9.38 -5.35 -14.06
CA LYS A 121 -10.46 -4.46 -13.60
C LYS A 121 -10.17 -3.75 -12.30
N ALA A 122 -9.24 -4.26 -11.50
CA ALA A 122 -8.91 -3.69 -10.20
C ALA A 122 -7.43 -3.90 -9.82
N ARG A 123 -6.96 -3.02 -8.95
CA ARG A 123 -5.65 -3.07 -8.29
C ARG A 123 -5.77 -2.73 -6.81
N LEU A 124 -4.73 -3.04 -6.06
CA LEU A 124 -4.61 -2.94 -4.63
C LEU A 124 -3.26 -2.28 -4.28
N GLY A 125 -3.18 -1.65 -3.10
CA GLY A 125 -1.94 -1.04 -2.64
C GLY A 125 -2.03 -0.47 -1.22
N TRP A 126 -1.04 -0.81 -0.40
CA TRP A 126 -0.83 -0.34 0.97
C TRP A 126 0.66 -0.06 1.18
N GLY A 127 1.00 0.93 2.01
CA GLY A 127 2.40 1.17 2.40
C GLY A 127 3.19 2.20 1.57
N GLY A 128 2.52 3.13 0.88
CA GLY A 128 3.12 4.41 0.46
C GLY A 128 4.03 4.43 -0.77
N THR A 129 4.48 3.28 -1.30
CA THR A 129 5.39 3.23 -2.46
C THR A 129 5.01 2.22 -3.54
N GLY A 130 3.91 1.48 -3.38
CA GLY A 130 3.55 0.42 -4.31
C GLY A 130 2.88 0.93 -5.58
N THR A 131 3.45 0.59 -6.74
CA THR A 131 2.71 0.50 -8.01
C THR A 131 1.44 -0.33 -7.77
N PRO A 132 0.25 0.13 -8.21
CA PRO A 132 -0.98 -0.63 -8.06
C PRO A 132 -0.81 -2.05 -8.60
N ALA A 133 -1.20 -3.06 -7.82
CA ALA A 133 -0.99 -4.47 -8.15
C ALA A 133 -2.26 -5.30 -7.97
N ALA A 134 -2.34 -6.47 -8.62
CA ALA A 134 -3.44 -7.41 -8.40
C ALA A 134 -3.39 -8.07 -7.01
N THR A 135 -2.22 -8.08 -6.38
CA THR A 135 -1.95 -8.67 -5.07
C THR A 135 -1.06 -7.74 -4.26
N VAL A 136 -1.30 -7.68 -2.95
CA VAL A 136 -0.50 -6.93 -1.98
C VAL A 136 -0.34 -7.75 -0.71
N THR A 137 0.85 -7.70 -0.11
CA THR A 137 1.15 -8.33 1.18
C THR A 137 1.29 -7.24 2.23
N VAL A 138 0.63 -7.42 3.37
CA VAL A 138 0.72 -6.54 4.54
C VAL A 138 1.37 -7.33 5.68
N HIS A 139 2.51 -6.84 6.15
CA HIS A 139 3.24 -7.38 7.29
C HIS A 139 2.89 -6.56 8.54
N ALA A 140 1.88 -7.01 9.30
CA ALA A 140 1.43 -6.33 10.51
C ALA A 140 2.27 -6.74 11.73
N CYS A 141 3.56 -6.37 11.74
CA CYS A 141 4.46 -6.70 12.84
C CYS A 141 3.95 -6.17 14.18
N ALA A 142 3.80 -7.04 15.17
CA ALA A 142 3.35 -6.64 16.49
C ALA A 142 4.32 -5.62 17.13
N PRO A 143 3.82 -4.54 17.76
CA PRO A 143 4.67 -3.62 18.51
C PRO A 143 5.26 -4.31 19.75
N GLU A 144 6.48 -3.91 20.14
CA GLU A 144 7.25 -4.54 21.22
C GLU A 144 6.55 -4.58 22.58
N SER A 145 5.62 -3.65 22.83
CA SER A 145 4.85 -3.59 24.09
C SER A 145 3.80 -4.69 24.24
N GLY A 146 3.51 -5.46 23.18
CA GLY A 146 2.58 -6.60 23.20
C GLY A 146 1.10 -6.25 23.44
N GLN A 147 0.76 -4.96 23.51
CA GLN A 147 -0.59 -4.50 23.88
C GLN A 147 -1.53 -4.34 22.67
N ALA A 148 -0.99 -4.01 21.48
CA ALA A 148 -1.81 -3.82 20.29
C ALA A 148 -2.37 -5.17 19.81
N GLN A 149 -3.69 -5.25 19.71
CA GLN A 149 -4.37 -6.43 19.17
C GLN A 149 -4.58 -6.30 17.66
N TRP A 150 -4.69 -5.06 17.17
CA TRP A 150 -4.94 -4.73 15.77
C TRP A 150 -4.09 -3.55 15.33
N MET A 151 -3.83 -3.46 14.03
CA MET A 151 -3.04 -2.41 13.39
C MET A 151 -3.80 -1.89 12.17
N ALA A 152 -3.82 -0.57 12.00
CA ALA A 152 -4.48 0.08 10.89
C ALA A 152 -3.46 0.50 9.82
N PHE A 153 -3.77 0.21 8.56
CA PHE A 153 -2.93 0.50 7.41
C PHE A 153 -3.69 1.36 6.41
N VAL A 154 -3.04 2.40 5.91
CA VAL A 154 -3.61 3.27 4.89
C VAL A 154 -3.21 2.80 3.51
N GLY A 155 -4.21 2.65 2.65
CA GLY A 155 -4.05 2.22 1.28
C GLY A 155 -5.36 2.39 0.52
N GLY A 156 -5.60 1.51 -0.42
CA GLY A 156 -6.88 1.49 -1.09
C GLY A 156 -6.96 0.54 -2.27
N THR A 157 -8.00 0.74 -3.06
CA THR A 157 -8.31 -0.06 -4.23
C THR A 157 -8.44 0.86 -5.42
N TRP A 158 -7.78 0.49 -6.52
CA TRP A 158 -8.05 1.10 -7.81
C TRP A 158 -8.98 0.22 -8.62
N VAL A 159 -9.82 0.83 -9.46
CA VAL A 159 -10.78 0.15 -10.33
C VAL A 159 -10.88 0.83 -11.69
N ALA A 160 -11.14 0.07 -12.75
CA ALA A 160 -11.41 0.64 -14.07
C ALA A 160 -12.69 1.51 -14.08
N GLN A 161 -13.66 1.12 -13.25
CA GLN A 161 -14.96 1.76 -13.08
C GLN A 161 -15.51 1.38 -11.69
N ALA A 162 -16.37 2.23 -11.11
CA ALA A 162 -16.98 1.95 -9.82
C ALA A 162 -17.69 0.59 -9.83
N ALA A 163 -17.40 -0.27 -8.86
CA ALA A 163 -17.84 -1.66 -8.85
C ALA A 163 -17.85 -2.28 -7.45
N CYS A 164 -18.54 -3.41 -7.32
CA CYS A 164 -18.37 -4.32 -6.18
C CYS A 164 -17.20 -5.26 -6.47
N VAL A 165 -16.06 -5.04 -5.81
CA VAL A 165 -14.79 -5.73 -6.08
C VAL A 165 -14.68 -6.98 -5.20
N PRO A 166 -14.62 -8.19 -5.78
CA PRO A 166 -14.34 -9.41 -5.03
C PRO A 166 -12.85 -9.50 -4.72
N LEU A 167 -12.54 -9.64 -3.44
CA LEU A 167 -11.20 -9.85 -2.91
C LEU A 167 -11.12 -11.22 -2.26
N VAL A 168 -9.93 -11.80 -2.31
CA VAL A 168 -9.57 -12.94 -1.48
C VAL A 168 -8.49 -12.49 -0.52
N VAL A 169 -8.70 -12.80 0.76
CA VAL A 169 -7.82 -12.51 1.87
C VAL A 169 -7.21 -13.83 2.32
N THR A 170 -5.88 -13.89 2.39
CA THR A 170 -5.16 -15.04 2.91
C THR A 170 -4.42 -14.64 4.18
N SER A 171 -4.72 -15.32 5.28
CA SER A 171 -4.05 -15.15 6.57
C SER A 171 -3.90 -16.51 7.25
N ASN A 172 -2.73 -16.78 7.84
CA ASN A 172 -2.47 -18.05 8.54
C ASN A 172 -2.81 -19.31 7.69
N GLY A 173 -2.65 -19.22 6.37
CA GLY A 173 -2.96 -20.30 5.43
C GLY A 173 -4.46 -20.53 5.14
N GLN A 174 -5.35 -19.72 5.73
CA GLN A 174 -6.78 -19.72 5.43
C GLN A 174 -7.10 -18.70 4.33
N ASN A 175 -8.11 -19.01 3.51
CA ASN A 175 -8.59 -18.13 2.45
C ASN A 175 -10.04 -17.72 2.73
N ASP A 176 -10.26 -16.43 2.87
CA ASP A 176 -11.59 -15.84 3.04
C ASP A 176 -11.91 -14.93 1.85
N SER A 177 -13.17 -14.90 1.44
CA SER A 177 -13.63 -14.04 0.34
C SER A 177 -14.45 -12.88 0.86
N VAL A 178 -14.28 -11.71 0.26
CA VAL A 178 -15.06 -10.53 0.60
C VAL A 178 -15.36 -9.68 -0.61
N ASN A 179 -16.57 -9.15 -0.66
CA ASN A 179 -17.01 -8.19 -1.66
C ASN A 179 -16.92 -6.77 -1.08
N LEU A 180 -16.12 -5.90 -1.69
CA LEU A 180 -15.91 -4.52 -1.27
C LEU A 180 -16.52 -3.56 -2.29
N GLY A 181 -17.49 -2.76 -1.86
CA GLY A 181 -18.12 -1.75 -2.72
C GLY A 181 -17.21 -0.54 -2.92
N ILE A 182 -16.74 -0.30 -4.14
CA ILE A 182 -15.89 0.83 -4.51
C ILE A 182 -16.69 1.79 -5.39
N GLY A 183 -17.03 2.96 -4.86
CA GLY A 183 -17.90 3.97 -5.49
C GLY A 183 -19.38 3.58 -5.54
N VAL A 184 -19.70 2.28 -5.56
CA VAL A 184 -21.07 1.72 -5.56
C VAL A 184 -21.22 0.66 -4.46
N PRO A 185 -22.44 0.44 -3.92
CA PRO A 185 -22.68 -0.66 -2.99
C PRO A 185 -22.55 -2.02 -3.68
N CYS A 186 -22.22 -3.04 -2.88
CA CYS A 186 -22.35 -4.44 -3.29
C CYS A 186 -23.80 -4.89 -3.11
N ASP A 187 -24.35 -5.57 -4.12
CA ASP A 187 -25.63 -6.24 -3.99
C ASP A 187 -25.50 -7.37 -2.97
N LYS A 188 -26.43 -7.43 -2.01
CA LYS A 188 -26.44 -8.49 -0.98
C LYS A 188 -26.75 -9.89 -1.54
N THR A 189 -27.03 -9.99 -2.83
CA THR A 189 -27.54 -11.19 -3.50
C THR A 189 -26.46 -12.07 -4.14
N THR A 190 -25.21 -11.63 -4.18
CA THR A 190 -24.11 -12.43 -4.77
C THR A 190 -23.18 -12.93 -3.67
N THR A 191 -23.64 -13.94 -2.95
CA THR A 191 -22.77 -14.91 -2.28
C THR A 191 -22.74 -16.15 -3.19
N PRO A 192 -21.58 -16.76 -3.48
CA PRO A 192 -21.55 -18.08 -4.10
C PRO A 192 -22.34 -19.12 -3.29
#